data_AF-U1PAL7-F1
#
_entry.id   AF-U1PAL7-F1
#
_cell.length_a   1.000
_cell.length_b   1.000
_cell.length_c   1.000
_cell.angle_alpha   90.00
_cell.angle_beta   90.00
_cell.angle_gamma   90.00
#
_symmetry.space_group_name_H-M   'P 1'
#
loop_
_entity.id
_entity.type
_entity.pdbx_description
1 polymer ?
#
loop_
_entity_poly.entity_id
_entity_poly.type
_entity_poly.pdbx_seq_one_letter_code
_entity_poly.pdbx_strand_id
1 'polypeptide(L)' 'MLSRENSIILTFVVVAVAAAVFIETQFSGLADWIPLAVLLGGGVVVPVLVNSYLDGRKTM' A
#
# COMPACT_ATOMS: atom_id res chain seq x y z
N MET A 1 -10.17 -17.02 -8.15
CA MET A 1 -9.10 -16.87 -9.17
C MET A 1 -8.27 -15.66 -8.78
N LEU A 2 -7.03 -15.83 -8.34
CA LEU A 2 -6.17 -14.70 -7.96
C LEU A 2 -5.51 -14.16 -9.24
N SER A 3 -5.97 -13.03 -9.77
CA SER A 3 -5.26 -12.33 -10.86
C SER A 3 -3.96 -11.73 -10.32
N ARG A 4 -2.93 -11.57 -11.17
CA ARG A 4 -1.66 -10.90 -10.80
C ARG A 4 -1.93 -9.54 -10.17
N GLU A 5 -2.90 -8.80 -10.69
CA GLU A 5 -3.30 -7.48 -10.21
C GLU A 5 -3.83 -7.54 -8.78
N ASN A 6 -4.74 -8.48 -8.51
CA ASN A 6 -5.31 -8.68 -7.17
C ASN A 6 -4.22 -9.10 -6.16
N SER A 7 -3.23 -9.89 -6.60
CA SER A 7 -2.12 -10.32 -5.74
C SER A 7 -1.17 -9.17 -5.37
N ILE A 8 -0.93 -8.24 -6.31
CA ILE A 8 -0.07 -7.07 -6.08
C ILE A 8 -0.74 -6.09 -5.11
N ILE A 9 -2.03 -5.79 -5.35
CA ILE A 9 -2.81 -4.91 -4.47
C ILE A 9 -2.86 -5.49 -3.06
N LEU A 10 -3.15 -6.79 -2.92
CA LEU A 10 -3.25 -7.44 -1.62
C LEU A 10 -1.91 -7.41 -0.86
N THR A 11 -0.79 -7.59 -1.56
CA THR A 11 0.55 -7.48 -0.96
C THR A 11 0.81 -6.07 -0.42
N PHE A 12 0.49 -5.04 -1.21
CA PHE A 12 0.66 -3.65 -0.78
C PHE A 12 -0.24 -3.28 0.41
N VAL A 13 -1.48 -3.78 0.42
CA VAL A 13 -2.40 -3.61 1.57
C VAL A 13 -1.81 -4.23 2.83
N VAL A 14 -1.32 -5.48 2.76
CA VAL A 14 -0.71 -6.16 3.92
C VAL A 14 0.51 -5.39 4.43
N VAL A 15 1.37 -4.93 3.53
CA VAL A 15 2.57 -4.14 3.89
C VAL A 15 2.18 -2.79 4.50
N ALA A 16 1.18 -2.10 3.95
CA ALA A 16 0.71 -0.81 4.47
C ALA A 16 0.09 -0.94 5.87
N VAL A 17 -0.68 -2.00 6.11
CA VAL A 17 -1.23 -2.31 7.44
C VAL A 17 -0.13 -2.63 8.43
N ALA A 18 0.83 -3.48 8.05
CA ALA A 18 1.97 -3.79 8.92
C ALA A 18 2.80 -2.53 9.26
N ALA A 19 3.01 -1.65 8.28
CA ALA A 19 3.71 -0.39 8.49
C ALA A 19 2.92 0.56 9.41
N ALA A 20 1.61 0.67 9.25
CA ALA A 20 0.77 1.50 10.12
C ALA A 20 0.81 1.01 11.58
N VAL A 21 0.69 -0.30 11.80
CA VAL A 21 0.80 -0.90 13.15
C VAL A 21 2.19 -0.70 13.74
N PHE A 22 3.25 -0.86 12.93
CA PHE A 22 4.61 -0.60 13.37
C PHE A 22 4.81 0.87 13.80
N ILE A 23 4.25 1.82 13.04
CA ILE A 23 4.33 3.24 13.36
C ILE A 23 3.61 3.53 14.68
N GLU A 24 2.39 3.05 14.83
CA GLU A 24 1.59 3.24 16.06
C GLU A 24 2.30 2.67 17.30
N THR A 25 2.93 1.50 17.15
CA THR A 25 3.57 0.79 18.28
C THR A 25 4.93 1.37 18.67
N GLN A 26 5.71 1.88 17.71
CA GLN A 26 7.06 2.40 17.97
C GLN A 26 7.10 3.91 18.23
N PHE A 27 6.07 4.66 17.82
CA PHE A 27 6.11 6.12 17.84
C PHE A 27 4.85 6.71 18.49
N SER A 28 4.80 6.67 19.82
CA SER A 28 3.68 7.17 20.65
C SER A 28 3.53 8.69 20.72
N GLY A 29 4.26 9.46 19.89
CA GLY A 29 4.21 10.93 19.85
C GLY A 29 3.99 11.50 18.44
N LEU A 30 3.72 10.64 17.47
CA LEU A 30 3.35 11.08 16.12
C LEU A 30 1.89 11.51 16.08
N ALA A 31 1.57 12.39 15.13
CA ALA A 31 0.21 12.85 14.94
C ALA A 31 -0.69 11.71 14.43
N ASP A 32 -1.91 11.59 14.96
CA ASP A 32 -2.88 10.52 14.65
C ASP A 32 -3.22 10.36 13.15
N TRP A 33 -2.95 11.38 12.33
CA TRP A 33 -3.19 11.32 10.89
C TRP A 33 -2.10 10.55 10.12
N ILE A 34 -0.94 10.28 10.73
CA ILE A 34 0.21 9.64 10.07
C ILE A 34 -0.08 8.18 9.68
N PRO A 35 -0.63 7.33 10.58
CA PRO A 35 -1.02 5.96 10.21
C PRO A 35 -2.04 5.94 9.06
N LEU A 36 -3.00 6.88 9.07
CA LEU A 36 -4.00 7.01 8.01
C LEU A 36 -3.37 7.41 6.67
N ALA A 37 -2.42 8.35 6.68
CA ALA A 37 -1.68 8.75 5.48
C ALA A 37 -0.86 7.61 4.90
N VAL A 38 -0.27 6.76 5.74
CA VAL A 38 0.48 5.56 5.31
C VAL A 38 -0.43 4.52 4.69
N LEU A 39 -1.62 4.31 5.26
CA LEU A 39 -2.62 3.41 4.67
C LEU A 39 -3.12 3.91 3.32
N LEU A 40 -3.44 5.20 3.19
CA LEU A 40 -3.91 5.78 1.93
C LEU A 40 -2.80 5.82 0.86
N GLY A 41 -1.61 6.30 1.24
CA GLY A 41 -0.47 6.38 0.34
C GLY A 41 0.03 4.99 -0.06
N GLY A 42 0.46 4.19 0.92
CA GLY A 42 1.07 2.89 0.69
C GLY A 42 0.08 1.80 0.29
N GLY A 43 -1.14 1.82 0.84
CA GLY A 43 -2.15 0.78 0.61
C GLY A 43 -3.05 1.03 -0.60
N VAL A 44 -3.18 2.27 -1.08
CA VAL A 44 -4.06 2.62 -2.21
C VAL A 44 -3.30 3.27 -3.36
N VAL A 45 -2.62 4.40 -3.12
CA VAL A 45 -1.99 5.17 -4.20
C VAL A 45 -0.84 4.39 -4.85
N VAL A 46 0.06 3.82 -4.05
CA VAL A 46 1.20 3.07 -4.57
C VAL A 46 0.79 1.83 -5.37
N PRO A 47 -0.09 0.93 -4.90
CA PRO A 47 -0.50 -0.23 -5.70
C PRO A 47 -1.23 0.14 -6.98
N VAL A 48 -2.00 1.23 -7.00
CA VAL A 48 -2.63 1.74 -8.23
C VAL A 48 -1.56 2.17 -9.23
N LEU A 49 -0.58 2.97 -8.80
CA LEU A 49 0.53 3.39 -9.66
C LEU A 49 1.36 2.21 -10.18
N VAL A 50 1.68 1.25 -9.30
CA VAL A 50 2.41 0.03 -9.65
C VAL A 50 1.61 -0.80 -10.65
N ASN A 51 0.30 -0.95 -10.46
CA ASN A 51 -0.54 -1.70 -11.38
C ASN A 51 -0.59 -1.01 -12.76
N SER A 52 -0.83 0.30 -12.81
CA SER A 52 -0.84 1.07 -14.06
C SER A 52 0.50 1.03 -14.78
N TYR A 53 1.62 1.10 -14.06
CA TYR A 53 2.96 0.98 -14.65
C TYR A 53 3.20 -0.41 -15.26
N LEU A 54 2.80 -1.47 -14.55
CA LEU A 54 2.94 -2.84 -15.04
C LEU A 54 2.02 -3.14 -16.22
N ASP A 55 0.83 -2.52 -16.26
CA ASP A 55 -0.12 -2.64 -17.36
C ASP A 55 0.41 -1.95 -18.63
N GLY A 56 0.97 -0.73 -18.49
CA GLY A 56 1.61 -0.01 -19.59
C GLY A 56 2.84 -0.72 -20.20
N ARG A 57 3.46 -1.66 -19.48
CA ARG A 57 4.54 -2.52 -20.00
C ARG A 57 4.06 -3.78 -20.71
N LYS A 58 2.79 -4.18 -20.56
CA LYS A 58 2.23 -5.33 -21.30
C LYS A 58 1.73 -4.95 -22.69
N THR A 59 1.49 -3.66 -22.93
CA THR A 59 0.93 -3.12 -24.17
C THR A 59 1.97 -2.61 -25.16
N MET A 60 3.27 -2.65 -24.80
CA MET A 60 4.42 -2.44 -25.69
C MET A 60 5.06 -3.78 -26.06
#